data_AF-A0A183U7W7-F1
#
_entry.id   AF-A0A183U7W7-F1
#
_cell.length_a   1.000
_cell.length_b   1.000
_cell.length_c   1.000
_cell.angle_alpha   90.00
_cell.angle_beta   90.00
_cell.angle_gamma   90.00
#
_symmetry.space_group_name_H-M   'P 1'
#
loop_
_entity.id
_entity.type
_entity.pdbx_description
1 polymer ?
#
loop_
_entity_poly.entity_id
_entity_poly.type
_entity_poly.pdbx_seq_one_letter_code
_entity_poly.pdbx_strand_id
1 'polypeptide(L)'
;MLKRSLQGILDYDKDDLAEVFGLTFVISFSLLGYSKEVDLKENGAEIAVTQENKAEFVKLYVTKRLEEGNDGEIAKQLKSFDEGFRTVIHSRILQFFQPQELMEMVIGNENYDWVVFRKVAFSYSVAQFCFFFTTVEIQMVSLFML
;
A
#
# COMPACT_ATOMS: atom_id res chain seq x y z
N MET A 1 -4.30 -5.23 -7.78
CA MET A 1 -4.66 -6.66 -7.59
C MET A 1 -4.06 -7.25 -6.32
N LEU A 2 -2.79 -6.98 -5.99
CA LEU A 2 -2.12 -7.50 -4.79
C LEU A 2 -2.88 -7.22 -3.47
N LYS A 3 -3.28 -5.96 -3.22
CA LYS A 3 -4.04 -5.57 -2.02
C LYS A 3 -5.27 -6.45 -1.80
N ARG A 4 -6.09 -6.67 -2.84
CA ARG A 4 -7.33 -7.44 -2.73
C ARG A 4 -7.06 -8.91 -2.40
N SER A 5 -6.00 -9.48 -2.99
CA SER A 5 -5.61 -10.86 -2.72
C SER A 5 -5.19 -11.03 -1.26
N LEU A 6 -4.26 -10.18 -0.78
CA LEU A 6 -3.78 -10.24 0.61
C LEU A 6 -4.89 -9.93 1.61
N GLN A 7 -5.76 -8.98 1.30
CA GLN A 7 -6.93 -8.69 2.13
C GLN A 7 -7.90 -9.88 2.18
N GLY A 8 -8.09 -10.58 1.06
CA GLY A 8 -8.91 -11.79 1.02
C GLY A 8 -8.39 -12.90 1.94
N ILE A 9 -7.07 -13.03 2.09
CA ILE A 9 -6.45 -13.96 3.05
C ILE A 9 -6.75 -13.51 4.49
N LEU A 10 -6.61 -12.22 4.79
CA LEU A 10 -6.87 -11.68 6.13
C LEU A 10 -8.34 -11.84 6.53
N ASP A 11 -9.26 -11.52 5.62
CA ASP A 11 -10.70 -11.53 5.85
C ASP A 11 -11.29 -12.96 5.89
N TYR A 12 -10.53 -13.97 5.45
CA TYR A 12 -10.98 -15.37 5.48
C TYR A 12 -11.04 -15.91 6.91
N ASP A 13 -12.20 -16.39 7.35
CA ASP A 13 -12.49 -16.71 8.76
C ASP A 13 -12.70 -18.21 9.05
N LYS A 14 -12.69 -19.07 8.03
CA LYS A 14 -12.89 -20.52 8.20
C LYS A 14 -11.59 -21.29 8.45
N ASP A 15 -11.67 -22.37 9.20
CA ASP A 15 -10.49 -23.16 9.62
C ASP A 15 -9.78 -23.90 8.46
N ASP A 16 -10.42 -24.02 7.29
CA ASP A 16 -9.90 -24.67 6.07
C ASP A 16 -8.98 -23.77 5.22
N LEU A 17 -8.48 -22.65 5.77
CA LEU A 17 -7.63 -21.69 5.04
C LEU A 17 -6.44 -22.38 4.34
N ALA A 18 -5.76 -23.30 5.03
CA ALA A 18 -4.60 -24.00 4.47
C ALA A 18 -4.97 -24.85 3.24
N GLU A 19 -6.14 -25.49 3.25
CA GLU A 19 -6.63 -26.33 2.16
C GLU A 19 -7.13 -25.50 0.98
N VAL A 20 -7.82 -24.38 1.27
CA VAL A 20 -8.41 -23.51 0.25
C VAL A 20 -7.36 -22.71 -0.50
N PHE A 21 -6.36 -22.18 0.20
CA PHE A 21 -5.34 -21.32 -0.40
C PHE A 21 -4.07 -22.07 -0.78
N GLY A 22 -3.70 -23.14 -0.07
CA GLY A 22 -2.50 -23.94 -0.36
C GLY A 22 -1.20 -23.13 -0.33
N LEU A 23 -1.13 -22.08 0.49
CA LEU A 23 0.02 -21.17 0.57
C LEU A 23 1.04 -21.65 1.60
N THR A 24 2.30 -21.43 1.29
CA THR A 24 3.43 -21.55 2.22
C THR A 24 4.12 -20.19 2.37
N PHE A 25 5.10 -20.08 3.27
CA PHE A 25 5.86 -18.84 3.47
C PHE A 25 6.90 -18.60 2.37
N VAL A 26 6.46 -18.65 1.10
CA VAL A 26 7.27 -18.46 -0.10
C VAL A 26 6.64 -17.38 -0.98
N ILE A 27 7.48 -16.54 -1.58
CA ILE A 27 7.08 -15.52 -2.55
C ILE A 27 7.78 -15.77 -3.89
N SER A 28 7.05 -15.56 -4.98
CA SER A 28 7.59 -15.68 -6.34
C SER A 28 7.86 -14.31 -6.96
N PHE A 29 9.09 -14.09 -7.42
CA PHE A 29 9.50 -12.92 -8.18
C PHE A 29 9.68 -13.29 -9.65
N SER A 30 9.05 -12.54 -10.56
CA SER A 30 9.28 -12.67 -12.00
C SER A 30 10.38 -11.70 -12.43
N LEU A 31 11.52 -12.24 -12.87
CA LEU A 31 12.72 -11.50 -13.25
C LEU A 31 13.16 -11.95 -14.63
N LEU A 32 13.13 -11.04 -15.59
CA LEU A 32 13.65 -11.25 -16.96
C LEU A 32 13.14 -12.54 -17.64
N GLY A 33 11.88 -12.91 -17.38
CA GLY A 33 11.25 -14.11 -17.95
C GLY A 33 11.37 -15.39 -17.11
N TYR A 34 12.07 -15.35 -15.98
CA TYR A 34 12.19 -16.47 -15.04
C TYR A 34 11.46 -16.17 -13.74
N SER A 35 10.91 -17.20 -13.09
CA SER A 35 10.35 -17.11 -11.74
C SER A 35 11.39 -17.60 -10.72
N LYS A 36 11.69 -16.77 -9.73
CA LYS A 36 12.50 -17.14 -8.57
C LYS A 36 11.61 -17.20 -7.34
N GLU A 37 11.65 -18.31 -6.64
CA GLU A 37 11.00 -18.46 -5.34
C GLU A 37 11.97 -18.10 -4.23
N VAL A 38 11.45 -17.38 -3.23
CA VAL A 38 12.21 -16.92 -2.08
C VAL A 38 11.40 -17.19 -0.82
N ASP A 39 12.04 -17.82 0.15
CA ASP A 39 11.49 -18.03 1.48
C ASP A 39 11.31 -16.70 2.20
N LEU A 40 10.12 -16.47 2.76
CA LEU A 40 9.78 -15.30 3.57
C LEU A 40 10.33 -15.41 5.01
N LYS A 41 10.60 -16.63 5.46
CA LYS A 41 11.25 -16.95 6.74
C LYS A 41 12.00 -18.27 6.62
N GLU A 42 12.81 -18.61 7.62
CA GLU A 42 13.56 -19.87 7.62
C GLU A 42 12.64 -21.08 7.39
N ASN A 43 13.00 -21.93 6.42
CA ASN A 43 12.21 -23.08 5.96
C ASN A 43 10.79 -22.71 5.51
N GLY A 44 10.63 -21.55 4.87
CA GLY A 44 9.32 -21.00 4.50
C GLY A 44 8.50 -21.93 3.61
N ALA A 45 9.15 -22.68 2.72
CA ALA A 45 8.52 -23.69 1.88
C ALA A 45 7.84 -24.85 2.64
N GLU A 46 8.29 -25.16 3.86
CA GLU A 46 7.74 -26.25 4.68
C GLU A 46 6.65 -25.77 5.64
N ILE A 47 6.47 -24.45 5.76
CA ILE A 47 5.54 -23.85 6.71
C ILE A 47 4.28 -23.43 5.96
N ALA A 48 3.18 -24.12 6.23
CA ALA A 48 1.87 -23.78 5.67
C ALA A 48 1.30 -22.50 6.32
N VAL A 49 0.59 -21.71 5.52
CA VAL A 49 -0.17 -20.57 6.02
C VAL A 49 -1.48 -21.08 6.62
N THR A 50 -1.71 -20.77 7.89
CA THR A 50 -2.87 -21.16 8.69
C THR A 50 -3.59 -19.93 9.22
N GLN A 51 -4.75 -20.13 9.86
CA GLN A 51 -5.49 -19.03 10.47
C GLN A 51 -4.69 -18.26 11.54
N GLU A 52 -3.82 -18.96 12.27
CA GLU A 52 -3.01 -18.38 13.33
C GLU A 52 -1.86 -17.50 12.79
N ASN A 53 -1.31 -17.86 11.62
CA ASN A 53 -0.11 -17.22 11.08
C ASN A 53 -0.36 -16.37 9.81
N LYS A 54 -1.60 -16.28 9.31
CA LYS A 54 -1.93 -15.50 8.10
C LYS A 54 -1.53 -14.03 8.17
N ALA A 55 -1.63 -13.41 9.35
CA ALA A 55 -1.25 -12.02 9.54
C ALA A 55 0.27 -11.82 9.43
N GLU A 56 1.04 -12.79 9.94
CA GLU A 56 2.49 -12.84 9.79
C GLU A 56 2.86 -13.01 8.32
N PHE A 57 2.23 -13.96 7.61
CA PHE A 57 2.43 -14.17 6.18
C PHE A 57 2.22 -12.89 5.37
N VAL A 58 1.08 -12.20 5.56
CA VAL A 58 0.77 -10.98 4.82
C VAL A 58 1.77 -9.87 5.14
N LYS A 59 2.18 -9.72 6.40
CA LYS A 59 3.20 -8.74 6.79
C LYS A 59 4.54 -9.02 6.09
N LEU A 60 5.04 -10.24 6.18
CA LEU A 60 6.31 -10.63 5.55
C LEU A 60 6.24 -10.50 4.03
N TYR A 61 5.12 -10.88 3.42
CA TYR A 61 4.91 -10.75 1.99
C TYR A 61 5.02 -9.28 1.55
N VAL A 62 4.36 -8.36 2.27
CA VAL A 62 4.36 -6.93 1.96
C VAL A 62 5.75 -6.33 2.13
N THR A 63 6.42 -6.60 3.26
CA THR A 63 7.80 -6.15 3.50
C THR A 63 8.74 -6.65 2.41
N LYS A 64 8.69 -7.96 2.08
CA LYS A 64 9.56 -8.54 1.05
C LYS A 64 9.30 -7.93 -0.33
N ARG A 65 8.03 -7.70 -0.68
CA ARG A 65 7.65 -7.21 -2.01
C ARG A 65 7.90 -5.71 -2.21
N LEU A 66 7.73 -4.90 -1.17
CA LEU A 66 7.72 -3.43 -1.27
C LEU A 66 8.94 -2.75 -0.64
N GLU A 67 9.53 -3.33 0.40
CA GLU A 67 10.63 -2.70 1.15
C GLU A 67 11.98 -3.33 0.81
N GLU A 68 12.05 -4.66 0.71
CA GLU A 68 13.30 -5.37 0.43
C GLU A 68 13.54 -5.58 -1.07
N GLY A 69 12.55 -6.11 -1.79
CA GLY A 69 12.75 -6.69 -3.12
C GLY A 69 13.23 -8.14 -3.05
N ASN A 70 13.68 -8.67 -4.20
CA ASN A 70 14.14 -10.05 -4.31
C ASN A 70 15.42 -10.30 -3.50
N ASP A 71 16.43 -9.45 -3.71
CA ASP A 71 17.78 -9.55 -3.16
C ASP A 71 18.15 -8.29 -2.34
N GLY A 72 17.16 -7.57 -1.81
CA GLY A 72 17.38 -6.35 -0.99
C GLY A 72 17.63 -5.09 -1.82
N GLU A 73 17.40 -5.14 -3.13
CA GLU A 73 17.67 -4.03 -4.05
C GLU A 73 16.84 -2.78 -3.74
N ILE A 74 15.58 -2.97 -3.31
CA ILE A 74 14.71 -1.85 -2.95
C ILE A 74 15.20 -1.22 -1.65
N ALA A 75 15.55 -2.04 -0.65
CA ALA A 75 16.06 -1.55 0.63
C ALA A 75 17.34 -0.73 0.45
N LYS A 76 18.24 -1.18 -0.44
CA LYS A 76 19.47 -0.45 -0.77
C LYS A 76 19.16 0.91 -1.41
N GLN A 77 18.27 0.93 -2.40
CA GLN A 77 17.87 2.17 -3.08
C GLN A 77 17.17 3.14 -2.13
N LEU A 78 16.26 2.63 -1.30
CA LEU A 78 15.54 3.41 -0.30
C LEU A 78 16.49 4.01 0.73
N LYS A 79 17.49 3.24 1.18
CA LYS A 79 18.54 3.73 2.08
C LYS A 79 19.36 4.84 1.44
N SER A 80 19.84 4.66 0.21
CA SER A 80 20.59 5.71 -0.48
C SER A 80 19.76 6.97 -0.73
N PHE A 81 18.46 6.81 -0.99
CA PHE A 81 17.53 7.93 -1.08
C PHE A 81 17.37 8.64 0.27
N ASP A 82 17.12 7.93 1.37
CA ASP A 82 16.99 8.52 2.71
C ASP A 82 18.27 9.25 3.14
N GLU A 83 19.44 8.66 2.89
CA GLU A 83 20.74 9.29 3.17
C GLU A 83 20.87 10.61 2.38
N GLY A 84 20.62 10.59 1.07
CA GLY A 84 20.66 11.80 0.24
C GLY A 84 19.64 12.85 0.67
N PHE A 85 18.40 12.44 0.93
CA PHE A 85 17.31 13.32 1.34
C PHE A 85 17.61 14.02 2.67
N ARG A 86 18.21 13.33 3.63
CA ARG A 86 18.62 13.89 4.93
C ARG A 86 19.78 14.87 4.84
N THR A 87 20.62 14.82 3.80
CA THR A 87 21.65 15.87 3.60
C THR A 87 21.07 17.23 3.25
N VAL A 88 19.87 17.26 2.65
CA VAL A 88 19.21 18.50 2.22
C VAL A 88 18.26 18.97 3.33
N ILE A 89 17.55 18.04 3.96
CA ILE A 89 16.59 18.35 5.01
C ILE A 89 17.24 18.28 6.40
N HIS A 90 17.56 19.45 6.93
CA HIS A 90 18.19 19.60 8.25
C HIS A 90 17.18 19.59 9.41
N SER A 91 15.88 19.68 9.11
CA SER A 91 14.82 19.80 10.11
C SER A 91 14.09 18.48 10.31
N ARG A 92 13.88 18.10 11.59
CA ARG A 92 13.02 16.97 11.98
C ARG A 92 11.54 17.22 11.67
N ILE A 93 11.18 18.38 11.11
CA ILE A 93 9.81 18.77 10.84
C ILE A 93 9.09 17.79 9.91
N LEU A 94 9.83 17.12 9.01
CA LEU A 94 9.27 16.11 8.11
C LEU A 94 8.72 14.87 8.82
N GLN A 95 9.09 14.64 10.07
CA GLN A 95 8.57 13.51 10.86
C GLN A 95 7.15 13.76 11.40
N PHE A 96 6.67 15.01 11.35
CA PHE A 96 5.32 15.35 11.80
C PHE A 96 4.27 15.23 10.69
N PHE A 97 4.69 15.16 9.42
CA PHE A 97 3.78 15.06 8.29
C PHE A 97 3.35 13.61 8.07
N GLN A 98 2.06 13.44 7.78
CA GLN A 98 1.55 12.21 7.21
C GLN A 98 2.07 12.03 5.78
N PRO A 99 2.13 10.79 5.25
CA PRO A 99 2.65 10.54 3.90
C PRO A 99 1.95 11.37 2.81
N GLN A 100 0.66 11.65 2.96
CA GLN A 100 -0.11 12.46 2.02
C GLN A 100 0.27 13.94 2.07
N GLU A 101 0.46 14.51 3.26
CA GLU A 101 0.87 15.91 3.42
C GLU A 101 2.32 16.12 2.92
N LEU A 102 3.19 15.13 3.13
CA LEU A 102 4.54 15.16 2.57
C LEU A 102 4.51 15.13 1.03
N MET A 103 3.61 14.34 0.45
CA MET A 103 3.39 14.29 -1.00
C MET A 103 2.89 15.65 -1.52
N GLU A 104 1.91 16.25 -0.87
CA GLU A 104 1.39 17.59 -1.23
C GLU A 104 2.47 18.66 -1.15
N MET A 105 3.35 18.60 -0.16
CA MET A 105 4.49 19.51 -0.04
C MET A 105 5.48 19.38 -1.19
N VAL A 106 5.74 18.16 -1.67
CA VAL A 106 6.70 17.88 -2.76
C VAL A 106 6.10 18.22 -4.13
N ILE A 107 4.84 17.86 -4.36
CA ILE A 107 4.14 18.10 -5.62
C ILE A 107 3.71 19.58 -5.74
N GLY A 108 3.44 20.23 -4.61
CA GLY A 108 2.80 21.54 -4.56
C GLY A 108 1.27 21.43 -4.68
N ASN A 109 0.58 22.53 -4.42
CA ASN A 109 -0.86 22.62 -4.63
C ASN A 109 -1.12 23.13 -6.05
N GLU A 110 -1.57 22.25 -6.93
CA GLU A 110 -2.08 22.66 -8.24
C GLU A 110 -3.46 23.29 -8.05
N ASN A 111 -3.69 24.48 -8.64
CA ASN A 111 -5.04 25.05 -8.71
C ASN A 111 -5.93 24.13 -9.56
N TYR A 112 -6.55 23.15 -8.92
CA TYR A 112 -7.43 22.19 -9.58
C TYR A 112 -8.63 22.93 -10.18
N ASP A 113 -8.67 23.01 -11.51
CA ASP A 113 -9.81 23.55 -12.23
C ASP A 113 -10.99 22.57 -12.12
N TRP A 114 -11.87 22.85 -11.17
CA TRP A 114 -13.08 22.09 -10.92
C TRP A 114 -14.01 21.99 -12.14
N VAL A 115 -13.97 22.95 -13.08
CA VAL A 115 -14.77 22.91 -14.31
C VAL A 115 -14.20 21.87 -15.27
N VAL A 116 -12.88 21.81 -15.42
CA VAL A 116 -12.20 20.78 -16.21
C VAL A 116 -12.39 19.41 -15.58
N PHE A 117 -12.18 19.29 -14.27
CA PHE A 117 -12.40 18.03 -13.54
C PHE A 117 -13.83 17.52 -13.73
N ARG A 118 -14.84 18.38 -13.58
CA ARG A 118 -16.24 18.01 -13.82
C ARG A 118 -16.47 17.55 -15.26
N LYS A 119 -15.97 18.25 -16.27
CA LYS A 119 -16.15 17.83 -17.67
C LYS A 119 -15.59 16.43 -17.95
N VAL A 120 -14.44 16.09 -17.35
CA VAL A 120 -13.83 14.76 -17.47
C VAL A 120 -14.59 13.72 -16.65
N ALA A 121 -14.94 14.04 -15.39
CA ALA A 121 -15.64 13.13 -14.50
C ALA A 121 -17.08 12.82 -14.95
N PHE A 122 -17.80 13.79 -15.51
CA PHE A 122 -19.18 13.62 -15.99
C PHE A 122 -19.27 12.99 -17.39
N SER A 123 -18.17 12.95 -18.16
CA SER A 123 -18.14 12.22 -19.44
C SER A 123 -18.11 10.69 -19.24
N TYR A 124 -17.78 10.22 -18.04
CA TYR A 124 -17.91 8.82 -17.63
C TYR A 124 -19.13 8.66 -16.72
N SER A 125 -20.30 8.45 -17.31
CA SER A 125 -21.50 8.07 -16.56
C SER A 125 -21.26 6.76 -15.80
N VAL A 126 -21.37 6.76 -14.46
CA VAL A 126 -22.50 6.13 -13.73
C VAL A 126 -22.44 6.38 -12.21
N ALA A 127 -23.42 7.13 -11.71
CA ALA A 127 -24.24 6.92 -10.51
C ALA A 127 -23.65 6.61 -9.11
N GLN A 128 -22.34 6.40 -8.89
CA GLN A 128 -21.82 6.04 -7.56
C GLN A 128 -21.14 7.19 -6.79
N PHE A 129 -20.97 8.34 -7.43
CA PHE A 129 -20.31 9.50 -6.81
C PHE A 129 -21.24 10.37 -5.95
N CYS A 130 -22.57 10.27 -6.10
CA CYS A 130 -23.50 11.07 -5.30
C CYS A 130 -23.42 10.78 -3.78
N PHE A 131 -22.97 9.59 -3.37
CA PHE A 131 -22.84 9.28 -1.94
C PHE A 131 -21.54 9.83 -1.33
N PHE A 132 -20.51 10.07 -2.14
CA PHE A 132 -19.21 10.57 -1.65
C PHE A 132 -19.26 12.08 -1.37
N PHE A 133 -20.06 12.84 -2.11
CA PHE A 133 -20.11 14.30 -1.98
C PHE A 133 -20.95 14.82 -0.80
N THR A 134 -22.00 14.11 -0.37
CA THR A 134 -22.77 14.51 0.83
C THR A 134 -21.95 14.43 2.12
N THR A 135 -20.96 13.53 2.21
CA THR A 135 -20.15 13.37 3.43
C THR A 135 -19.08 14.46 3.55
N VAL A 136 -18.55 14.95 2.43
CA VAL A 136 -17.49 15.97 2.42
C VAL A 136 -18.05 17.37 2.74
N GLU A 137 -19.30 17.68 2.36
CA GLU A 137 -19.93 18.96 2.73
C GLU A 137 -20.31 19.05 4.21
N ILE A 138 -20.66 17.94 4.87
CA ILE A 138 -21.14 17.97 6.27
C ILE A 138 -19.98 18.16 7.27
N GLN A 139 -18.77 17.65 6.98
CA GLN A 139 -17.62 17.86 7.87
C GLN A 139 -17.03 19.27 7.77
N MET A 140 -17.19 19.97 6.64
CA MET A 140 -16.63 21.30 6.47
C MET A 140 -17.44 22.40 7.18
N VAL A 141 -18.73 22.17 7.44
CA VAL A 141 -19.59 23.12 8.18
C VAL A 141 -19.42 22.97 9.70
N SER A 142 -19.01 21.81 10.20
CA SER A 142 -18.86 21.57 11.65
C SER A 142 -17.54 22.12 12.24
N LEU A 143 -16.56 22.45 11.40
CA LEU A 143 -15.24 22.94 11.86
C LEU A 143 -15.11 24.47 11.83
N PHE A 144 -16.15 25.20 11.40
CA PHE A 144 -16.15 26.67 11.34
C PHE A 144 -17.15 27.36 12.30
N MET A 145 -17.76 26.61 13.22
CA MET A 145 -18.52 27.17 14.35
C MET A 145 -18.04 26.63 15.70
N LEU A 146 -16.78 26.90 16.04
CA LEU A 146 -16.29 27.11 17.41
C LEU A 146 -14.91 27.80 17.36
#